data_AF-A0A356AYQ6-F1
#
_entry.id   AF-A0A356AYQ6-F1
#
_cell.length_a   1.000
_cell.length_b   1.000
_cell.length_c   1.000
_cell.angle_alpha   90.00
_cell.angle_beta   90.00
_cell.angle_gamma   90.00
#
_symmetry.space_group_name_H-M   'P 1'
#
loop_
_entity.id
_entity.type
_entity.pdbx_description
1 polymer ?
#
loop_
_entity_poly.entity_id
_entity_poly.type
_entity_poly.pdbx_seq_one_letter_code
_entity_poly.pdbx_strand_id
1 'polypeptide(L)'
;MFRNKEIKVFTFVSIGVITFGIAVCLVLYPKAAWLMLLFSLSLFLSFLFFTWRRYQQLDRLSVYLRCIANGDFQLDIRDNAEGELSILKNEIYKVTVTLYEQAKLLQEDKLFLSDTLSDISHQLKTPLTSM
;
A
#
# COMPACT_ATOMS: atom_id res chain seq x y z
N MET A 1 0.45 -11.27 -9.37
CA MET A 1 0.99 -10.57 -10.57
C MET A 1 0.04 -10.64 -11.77
N PHE A 2 -0.36 -11.83 -12.26
CA PHE A 2 -1.25 -11.97 -13.44
C PHE A 2 -2.74 -11.63 -13.26
N ARG A 3 -3.16 -11.12 -12.10
CA ARG A 3 -4.55 -10.68 -11.90
C ARG A 3 -4.78 -9.24 -12.39
N ASN A 4 -3.73 -8.44 -12.49
CA ASN A 4 -3.83 -7.06 -12.97
C ASN A 4 -3.80 -7.03 -14.49
N LYS A 5 -4.92 -6.56 -15.07
CA LYS A 5 -5.08 -6.40 -16.53
C LYS A 5 -3.99 -5.51 -17.13
N GLU A 6 -3.61 -4.44 -16.43
CA GLU A 6 -2.56 -3.51 -16.89
C GLU A 6 -1.21 -4.19 -17.07
N ILE A 7 -0.78 -5.04 -16.12
CA ILE A 7 0.47 -5.78 -16.24
C ILE A 7 0.39 -6.75 -17.41
N LYS A 8 -0.73 -7.48 -17.55
CA LYS A 8 -0.93 -8.40 -18.68
C LYS A 8 -0.84 -7.67 -20.03
N VAL A 9 -1.50 -6.52 -20.15
CA VAL A 9 -1.46 -5.70 -21.38
C VAL A 9 -0.04 -5.20 -21.62
N PHE A 10 0.64 -4.65 -20.62
CA PHE A 10 2.01 -4.16 -20.76
C PHE A 10 2.99 -5.28 -21.13
N THR A 11 2.90 -6.45 -20.50
CA THR A 11 3.70 -7.64 -20.82
C THR A 11 3.42 -8.12 -22.25
N PHE A 12 2.17 -8.10 -22.70
CA PHE A 12 1.81 -8.50 -24.06
C PHE A 12 2.35 -7.52 -25.12
N VAL A 13 2.19 -6.21 -24.89
CA VAL A 13 2.71 -5.16 -25.78
C VAL A 13 4.24 -5.22 -25.87
N SER A 14 4.93 -5.36 -24.74
CA SER A 14 6.40 -5.45 -24.72
C SER A 14 6.91 -6.70 -25.45
N ILE A 15 6.27 -7.86 -25.29
CA ILE A 15 6.58 -9.05 -26.10
C ILE A 15 6.38 -8.76 -27.59
N GLY A 16 5.28 -8.10 -27.97
CA GLY A 16 5.02 -7.68 -29.35
C GLY A 16 6.13 -6.80 -29.93
N VAL A 17 6.58 -5.79 -29.19
CA VAL A 17 7.66 -4.89 -29.61
C VAL A 17 8.99 -5.64 -29.77
N ILE A 18 9.32 -6.54 -28.84
CA ILE A 18 10.54 -7.34 -28.89
C ILE A 18 10.55 -8.27 -30.09
N THR A 19 9.45 -8.98 -30.33
CA THR A 19 9.34 -9.91 -31.48
C THR A 19 9.43 -9.18 -32.81
N PHE A 20 8.80 -8.00 -32.93
CA PHE A 20 8.90 -7.16 -34.13
C PHE A 20 10.33 -6.65 -34.35
N GLY A 21 10.99 -6.16 -33.30
CA GLY A 21 12.39 -5.70 -33.37
C GLY A 21 13.36 -6.81 -33.81
N ILE A 22 13.19 -8.02 -33.30
CA ILE A 22 14.00 -9.18 -33.69
C ILE A 22 13.74 -9.57 -35.15
N ALA A 23 12.48 -9.57 -35.59
CA ALA A 23 12.12 -9.89 -36.98
C ALA A 23 12.77 -8.93 -37.99
N VAL A 24 12.75 -7.63 -37.71
CA VAL A 24 13.42 -6.61 -38.55
C VAL A 24 14.93 -6.80 -38.54
N CYS A 25 15.53 -7.11 -37.39
CA CYS A 25 16.98 -7.28 -37.27
C CYS A 25 17.48 -8.53 -38.03
N LEU A 26 16.69 -9.61 -38.05
CA LEU A 26 17.02 -10.83 -38.81
C LEU A 26 17.09 -10.60 -40.32
N VAL A 27 16.24 -9.71 -40.86
CA VAL A 27 16.23 -9.38 -42.30
C VAL A 27 17.43 -8.52 -42.71
N LEU A 28 17.88 -7.62 -41.82
CA LEU A 28 18.99 -6.71 -42.12
C LEU A 28 20.37 -7.32 -41.83
N TYR A 29 20.55 -7.94 -40.66
CA TYR A 29 21.86 -8.44 -40.19
C TYR A 29 21.73 -9.71 -39.33
N PRO A 30 21.71 -10.91 -39.93
CA PRO A 30 21.40 -12.17 -39.22
C PRO A 30 22.43 -12.54 -38.14
N LYS A 31 23.68 -12.07 -38.25
CA LYS A 31 24.74 -12.32 -37.25
C LYS A 31 24.59 -11.47 -35.98
N ALA A 32 23.97 -10.28 -36.07
CA ALA A 32 23.79 -9.37 -34.94
C ALA A 32 22.55 -9.69 -34.09
N ALA A 33 21.63 -10.52 -34.61
CA ALA A 33 20.36 -10.85 -33.97
C ALA A 33 20.51 -11.53 -32.60
N TRP A 34 21.53 -12.37 -32.41
CA TRP A 34 21.78 -13.05 -31.13
C TRP A 34 22.12 -12.09 -29.98
N LEU A 35 22.95 -11.08 -30.25
CA LEU A 35 23.30 -10.07 -29.26
C LEU A 35 22.09 -9.21 -28.89
N MET A 36 21.29 -8.83 -29.88
CA MET A 36 20.05 -8.07 -29.66
C MET A 36 19.03 -8.85 -28.82
N LEU A 37 18.88 -10.15 -29.09
CA LEU A 37 18.00 -11.02 -28.32
C LEU A 37 18.44 -11.09 -26.86
N LEU A 38 19.73 -11.36 -26.60
CA LEU A 38 20.25 -11.44 -25.22
C LEU A 38 20.05 -10.12 -24.46
N PHE A 39 20.33 -8.99 -25.09
CA PHE A 39 20.18 -7.68 -24.45
C PHE A 39 18.72 -7.35 -24.16
N SER A 40 17.83 -7.59 -25.14
CA SER A 40 16.39 -7.39 -24.99
C SER A 40 15.78 -8.27 -23.90
N LEU A 41 16.18 -9.55 -23.86
CA LEU A 41 15.71 -10.51 -22.85
C LEU A 41 16.18 -10.12 -21.45
N SER A 42 17.44 -9.70 -21.31
CA SER A 42 18.01 -9.25 -20.04
C SER A 42 17.29 -8.01 -19.48
N LEU A 43 17.03 -7.01 -20.33
CA LEU A 43 16.27 -5.82 -19.94
C LEU A 43 14.83 -6.18 -19.56
N PHE A 44 14.19 -7.06 -20.33
CA PHE A 44 12.83 -7.50 -20.08
C PHE A 44 12.70 -8.23 -18.74
N LEU A 45 13.61 -9.15 -18.44
CA LEU A 45 13.66 -9.86 -17.16
C LEU A 45 13.90 -8.92 -15.99
N SER A 46 14.83 -7.98 -16.13
CA SER A 46 15.12 -6.97 -15.11
C SER A 46 13.89 -6.11 -14.81
N PHE A 47 13.17 -5.69 -15.86
CA PHE A 47 11.93 -4.94 -15.71
C PHE A 47 10.85 -5.77 -14.99
N LEU A 48 10.62 -7.02 -15.41
CA LEU A 48 9.63 -7.91 -14.78
C LEU A 48 9.93 -8.11 -13.29
N PHE A 49 11.21 -8.30 -12.93
CA PHE A 49 11.63 -8.46 -11.55
C PHE A 49 11.35 -7.20 -10.72
N PHE A 50 11.69 -6.02 -11.25
CA PHE A 50 11.44 -4.74 -10.57
C PHE A 50 9.93 -4.48 -10.40
N THR A 51 9.13 -4.71 -11.45
CA THR A 51 7.67 -4.60 -11.38
C THR A 51 7.08 -5.57 -10.36
N TRP A 52 7.56 -6.82 -10.34
CA TRP A 52 7.10 -7.81 -9.37
C TRP A 52 7.37 -7.39 -7.93
N ARG A 53 8.60 -6.92 -7.63
CA ARG A 53 8.95 -6.42 -6.29
C ARG A 53 8.07 -5.25 -5.87
N ARG A 54 7.86 -4.26 -6.74
CA ARG A 54 6.97 -3.11 -6.45
C ARG A 54 5.55 -3.56 -6.12
N TYR A 55 5.03 -4.51 -6.89
CA TYR A 55 3.68 -5.03 -6.65
C TYR A 55 3.54 -5.81 -5.35
N GLN A 56 4.55 -6.59 -4.97
CA GLN A 56 4.53 -7.26 -3.66
C GLN A 56 4.53 -6.26 -2.51
N GLN A 57 5.26 -5.15 -2.63
CA GLN A 57 5.26 -4.12 -1.60
C GLN A 57 3.90 -3.39 -1.52
N LEU A 58 3.25 -3.13 -2.66
CA LEU A 58 1.88 -2.57 -2.68
C LEU A 58 0.86 -3.51 -2.05
N ASP A 59 0.98 -4.82 -2.30
CA ASP A 59 0.10 -5.82 -1.70
C ASP A 59 0.25 -5.83 -0.17
N ARG A 60 1.49 -5.80 0.35
CA ARG A 60 1.77 -5.65 1.78
C ARG A 60 1.18 -4.37 2.37
N LEU A 61 1.31 -3.25 1.65
CA LEU A 61 0.72 -1.97 2.05
C LEU A 61 -0.81 -2.04 2.11
N SER A 62 -1.43 -2.75 1.16
CA SER A 62 -2.89 -2.94 1.16
C SER A 62 -3.38 -3.78 2.34
N VAL A 63 -2.62 -4.82 2.72
CA VAL A 63 -2.91 -5.65 3.90
C VAL A 63 -2.78 -4.82 5.16
N TYR A 64 -1.71 -4.03 5.27
CA TYR A 64 -1.47 -3.12 6.38
C TYR A 64 -2.63 -2.11 6.57
N LEU A 65 -3.05 -1.46 5.49
CA LEU A 65 -4.21 -0.55 5.54
C LEU A 65 -5.50 -1.25 6.00
N ARG A 66 -5.68 -2.52 5.63
CA ARG A 66 -6.83 -3.31 6.09
C ARG A 66 -6.77 -3.63 7.58
N CYS A 67 -5.57 -3.90 8.12
CA CYS A 67 -5.38 -4.06 9.56
C CYS A 67 -5.74 -2.78 10.32
N ILE A 68 -5.26 -1.63 9.86
CA ILE A 68 -5.60 -0.33 10.46
C ILE A 68 -7.10 -0.06 10.42
N ALA A 69 -7.76 -0.35 9.29
CA ALA A 69 -9.20 -0.18 9.15
C ALA A 69 -10.00 -1.05 10.13
N ASN A 70 -9.43 -2.18 10.58
CA ASN A 70 -10.02 -3.04 11.61
C ASN A 70 -9.65 -2.61 13.04
N GLY A 71 -8.92 -1.52 13.22
CA GLY A 71 -8.50 -0.99 14.51
C GLY A 71 -7.18 -1.56 15.04
N ASP A 72 -6.43 -2.30 14.23
CA ASP A 72 -5.10 -2.78 14.59
C ASP A 72 -4.02 -1.78 14.15
N PHE A 73 -3.55 -0.99 15.11
CA PHE A 73 -2.55 0.08 14.92
C PHE A 73 -1.11 -0.35 15.30
N GLN A 74 -0.87 -1.64 15.61
CA GLN A 74 0.42 -2.11 16.16
C GLN A 74 1.51 -2.33 15.10
N LEU A 75 1.18 -2.19 13.81
CA LEU A 75 2.09 -2.49 12.72
C LEU A 75 2.94 -1.25 12.37
N ASP A 76 4.25 -1.42 12.25
CA ASP A 76 5.14 -0.42 11.63
C ASP A 76 5.45 -0.85 10.20
N ILE A 77 5.07 -0.02 9.22
CA ILE A 77 5.31 -0.28 7.79
C ILE A 77 6.48 0.51 7.20
N ARG A 78 7.11 1.38 7.99
CA ARG A 78 8.16 2.26 7.50
C ARG A 78 9.37 1.43 7.07
N ASP A 79 9.86 1.73 5.87
CA ASP A 79 11.19 1.33 5.44
C ASP A 79 12.02 2.60 5.24
N ASN A 80 13.22 2.65 5.82
CA ASN A 80 14.16 3.77 5.60
C ASN A 80 14.85 3.67 4.23
N ALA A 81 14.16 3.13 3.24
CA ALA A 81 14.66 3.01 1.88
C ALA A 81 14.42 4.31 1.12
N GLU A 82 15.25 4.60 0.12
CA GLU A 82 14.98 5.69 -0.81
C GLU A 82 13.99 5.24 -1.88
N GLY A 83 13.08 6.13 -2.26
CA GLY A 83 12.14 5.95 -3.37
C GLY A 83 10.69 6.29 -3.01
N GLU A 84 9.89 6.53 -4.05
CA GLU A 84 8.49 6.94 -3.95
C GLU A 84 7.63 6.04 -3.06
N LEU A 85 7.90 4.72 -3.06
CA LEU A 85 7.10 3.80 -2.26
C LEU A 85 7.41 3.90 -0.75
N SER A 86 8.65 4.24 -0.39
CA SER A 86 9.03 4.49 1.01
C SER A 86 8.41 5.80 1.50
N ILE A 87 8.43 6.85 0.67
CA ILE A 87 7.73 8.11 0.96
C ILE A 87 6.25 7.84 1.22
N LEU A 88 5.59 7.07 0.34
CA LEU A 88 4.19 6.71 0.51
C LEU A 88 3.93 5.96 1.82
N LYS A 89 4.80 5.02 2.21
CA LYS A 89 4.69 4.30 3.48
C LYS A 89 4.82 5.22 4.68
N ASN A 90 5.75 6.18 4.64
CA ASN A 90 5.91 7.17 5.68
C ASN A 90 4.69 8.09 5.81
N GLU A 91 4.13 8.56 4.70
CA GLU A 91 2.91 9.37 4.75
C GLU A 91 1.71 8.57 5.28
N ILE A 92 1.54 7.32 4.84
CA ILE A 92 0.50 6.43 5.39
C ILE A 92 0.71 6.19 6.88
N TYR A 93 1.95 5.99 7.33
CA TYR A 93 2.26 5.83 8.75
C TYR A 93 1.87 7.09 9.55
N LYS A 94 2.21 8.28 9.08
CA LYS A 94 1.79 9.55 9.73
C LYS A 94 0.27 9.63 9.87
N VAL A 95 -0.47 9.34 8.79
CA VAL A 95 -1.94 9.31 8.82
C VAL A 95 -2.46 8.27 9.82
N THR A 96 -1.83 7.09 9.88
CA THR A 96 -2.19 6.03 10.82
C THR A 96 -2.05 6.48 12.28
N VAL A 97 -0.93 7.14 12.61
CA VAL A 97 -0.68 7.68 13.95
C VAL A 97 -1.72 8.75 14.30
N THR A 98 -2.03 9.66 13.38
CA THR A 98 -3.06 10.69 13.62
C THR A 98 -4.44 10.06 13.86
N LEU A 99 -4.83 9.04 13.09
CA LEU A 99 -6.10 8.33 13.31
C LEU A 99 -6.13 7.63 14.66
N TYR A 100 -5.01 7.02 15.06
CA TYR A 100 -4.89 6.39 16.38
C TYR A 100 -5.06 7.40 17.53
N GLU A 101 -4.37 8.54 17.44
CA GLU A 101 -4.48 9.62 18.43
C GLU A 101 -5.91 10.17 18.52
N GLN A 102 -6.56 10.41 17.37
CA GLN A 102 -7.95 10.86 17.32
C GLN A 102 -8.91 9.83 17.92
N ALA A 103 -8.73 8.54 17.63
CA ALA A 103 -9.55 7.48 18.21
C ALA A 103 -9.40 7.41 19.74
N LYS A 104 -8.17 7.61 20.26
CA LYS A 104 -7.90 7.66 21.69
C LYS A 104 -8.60 8.85 22.36
N LEU A 105 -8.46 10.04 21.80
CA LEU A 105 -9.13 11.25 22.31
C LEU A 105 -10.65 11.07 22.33
N LEU A 106 -11.23 10.51 21.26
CA LEU A 106 -12.67 10.26 21.19
C LEU A 106 -13.15 9.27 22.26
N GLN A 107 -12.32 8.29 22.62
CA GLN A 107 -12.62 7.34 23.69
C GLN A 107 -12.56 8.01 25.07
N GLU A 108 -11.58 8.88 25.30
CA GLU A 108 -11.47 9.68 26.54
C GLU A 108 -12.67 10.62 26.69
N ASP A 109 -13.09 11.30 25.63
CA ASP A 109 -14.27 12.18 25.63
C ASP A 109 -15.57 11.42 25.93
N LYS A 110 -15.72 10.20 25.40
CA LYS A 110 -16.88 9.34 25.70
C LYS A 110 -16.94 8.94 27.17
N LEU A 111 -15.80 8.60 27.76
CA LEU A 111 -15.73 8.25 29.18
C LEU A 111 -16.05 9.46 30.04
N PHE A 112 -15.46 10.61 29.74
CA PHE A 112 -15.75 11.86 30.44
C PHE A 112 -17.24 12.23 30.37
N LEU A 113 -17.87 12.12 29.20
CA LEU A 113 -19.30 12.39 29.03
C LEU A 113 -20.18 11.38 29.81
N SER A 114 -19.78 10.11 29.84
CA SER A 114 -20.48 9.07 30.61
C SER A 114 -20.39 9.33 32.11
N ASP A 115 -19.21 9.67 32.61
CA ASP A 115 -18.96 9.93 34.03
C ASP A 115 -19.72 11.19 34.49
N THR A 116 -19.65 12.26 33.69
CA THR A 116 -20.42 13.49 33.98
C THR A 116 -21.93 13.25 33.94
N LEU A 117 -22.45 12.46 33.00
CA LEU A 117 -23.86 12.09 32.97
C LEU A 117 -24.27 11.25 34.19
N SER A 118 -23.40 10.33 34.62
CA SER A 118 -23.59 9.52 35.82
C SER A 118 -23.63 10.38 37.08
N ASP A 119 -22.72 11.33 37.21
CA ASP A 119 -22.68 12.27 38.34
C ASP A 119 -23.91 13.18 38.37
N ILE A 120 -24.35 13.71 37.22
CA ILE A 120 -25.61 14.47 37.14
C ILE A 120 -26.79 13.59 37.55
N SER A 121 -26.87 12.36 37.05
CA SER A 121 -27.93 11.43 37.41
C SER A 121 -27.93 11.12 38.92
N HIS A 122 -26.76 10.93 39.51
CA HIS A 122 -26.59 10.70 40.94
C HIS A 122 -27.01 11.93 41.75
N GLN A 123 -26.60 13.14 41.34
CA GLN A 123 -26.97 14.41 41.97
C GLN A 123 -28.46 14.73 41.84
N LEU A 124 -29.13 14.26 40.79
CA LEU A 124 -30.58 14.42 40.65
C LEU A 124 -31.37 13.44 41.54
N LYS A 125 -30.79 12.29 41.91
CA LYS A 125 -31.45 11.26 42.72
C LYS A 125 -31.42 11.57 44.23
N THR A 126 -30.38 12.24 44.72
CA THR A 126 -30.20 12.60 46.14
C THR A 126 -31.16 13.67 46.70
N PRO A 127 -31.62 14.71 45.97
CA PRO A 127 -32.57 15.69 46.53
C PRO A 127 -34.01 15.19 46.55
N LEU A 128 -34.37 14.16 45.77
CA LEU A 128 -35.74 13.61 45.70
C LEU A 128 -36.09 12.63 46.84
N THR A 129 -35.13 12.26 47.70
CA THR A 129 -35.35 11.34 48.84
C THR A 129 -35.14 12.01 50.21
N SER A 130 -34.99 13.34 50.25
CA SER A 130 -34.79 14.12 51.48
C SER A 130 -36.01 14.96 51.88
N MET A 131 -37.18 14.69 51.30
CA MET A 131 -38.48 15.20 51.77
C MET A 131 -39.33 14.06 52.31
#